data_AF-A0A948BKI7-F1
#
_entry.id   AF-A0A948BKI7-F1
#
_cell.length_a   1.000
_cell.length_b   1.000
_cell.length_c   1.000
_cell.angle_alpha   90.00
_cell.angle_beta   90.00
_cell.angle_gamma   90.00
#
_symmetry.space_group_name_H-M   'P 1'
#
loop_
_entity.id
_entity.type
_entity.pdbx_description
1 polymer ?
#
loop_
_entity_poly.entity_id
_entity_poly.type
_entity_poly.pdbx_seq_one_letter_code
_entity_poly.pdbx_strand_id
1 'polypeptide(L)'
;MNTQEKIDLAVDPARLYLHKEGIFYTIYNQHAMLFVENIKELKVKCKFVKVVNQDVYSCGFPASIIEEIKQQLVDRKGVVEESAQMVTVTGVNWQTESDYGEWRQQQKNNEDLVEKSSSPNSLDLVREVAGFQVMHRTPMDAMNFIITLQEKITSSYER
;
A
#
# COMPACT_ATOMS: atom_id res chain seq x y z
N MET A 1 -11.19 19.83 7.96
CA MET A 1 -11.21 19.63 6.50
C MET A 1 -12.11 18.48 6.12
N ASN A 2 -12.89 18.63 5.06
CA ASN A 2 -13.68 17.57 4.45
C ASN A 2 -12.81 16.72 3.50
N THR A 3 -13.38 15.63 2.96
CA THR A 3 -12.64 14.70 2.08
C THR A 3 -12.26 15.32 0.73
N GLN A 4 -13.10 16.20 0.17
CA GLN A 4 -12.83 16.87 -1.10
C GLN A 4 -11.60 17.78 -0.99
N GLU A 5 -11.55 18.62 0.05
CA GLU A 5 -10.41 19.52 0.29
C GLU A 5 -9.08 18.78 0.44
N LYS A 6 -9.08 17.62 1.10
CA LYS A 6 -7.88 16.78 1.26
C LYS A 6 -7.42 16.18 -0.07
N ILE A 7 -8.37 15.80 -0.92
CA ILE A 7 -8.10 15.26 -2.25
C ILE A 7 -7.55 16.34 -3.18
N ASP A 8 -8.12 17.54 -3.14
CA ASP A 8 -7.70 18.67 -3.97
C ASP A 8 -6.27 19.13 -3.63
N LEU A 9 -5.89 19.03 -2.36
CA LEU A 9 -4.51 19.27 -1.92
C LEU A 9 -3.53 18.22 -2.45
N ALA A 10 -3.98 16.99 -2.68
CA ALA A 10 -3.16 15.87 -3.14
C ALA A 10 -2.94 15.85 -4.66
N VAL A 11 -2.92 17.02 -5.30
CA VAL A 11 -2.68 17.20 -6.75
C VAL A 11 -1.28 17.76 -7.04
N ASP A 12 -0.73 18.56 -6.12
CA ASP A 12 0.59 19.16 -6.30
C ASP A 12 1.70 18.20 -5.84
N PRO A 13 2.56 17.68 -6.74
CA PRO A 13 3.65 16.81 -6.35
C PRO A 13 4.78 17.54 -5.62
N ALA A 14 4.86 18.87 -5.68
CA ALA A 14 5.89 19.62 -4.95
C ALA A 14 5.68 19.61 -3.43
N ARG A 15 4.51 19.15 -2.98
CA ARG A 15 4.10 19.10 -1.58
C ARG A 15 3.61 17.71 -1.23
N LEU A 16 3.71 17.37 0.05
CA LEU A 16 3.11 16.16 0.61
C LEU A 16 2.30 16.54 1.84
N TYR A 17 1.03 16.11 1.89
CA TYR A 17 0.14 16.32 3.03
C TYR A 17 -0.17 15.02 3.75
N LEU A 18 0.13 14.98 5.06
CA LEU A 18 -0.21 13.90 5.97
C LEU A 18 -1.33 14.39 6.89
N HIS A 19 -2.57 13.96 6.66
CA HIS A 19 -3.72 14.42 7.45
C HIS A 19 -3.88 13.62 8.74
N LYS A 20 -3.99 14.32 9.87
CA LYS A 20 -4.24 13.69 11.17
C LYS A 20 -5.72 13.34 11.31
N GLU A 21 -6.03 12.06 11.39
CA GLU A 21 -7.37 11.51 11.58
C GLU A 21 -7.42 10.67 12.86
N GLY A 22 -7.68 11.34 13.98
CA GLY A 22 -7.66 10.70 15.30
C GLY A 22 -6.26 10.21 15.68
N ILE A 23 -6.10 8.90 15.81
CA ILE A 23 -4.82 8.24 16.16
C ILE A 23 -4.00 7.81 14.92
N PHE A 24 -4.44 8.16 13.71
CA PHE A 24 -3.76 7.83 12.46
C PHE A 24 -3.39 9.09 11.68
N TYR A 25 -2.34 8.99 10.87
CA TYR A 25 -2.13 9.88 9.74
C TYR A 25 -2.59 9.18 8.46
N THR A 26 -3.33 9.90 7.63
CA THR A 26 -3.87 9.42 6.35
C THR A 26 -3.42 10.34 5.23
N ILE A 27 -3.06 9.71 4.12
CA ILE A 27 -2.50 10.33 2.92
C ILE A 27 -3.41 9.93 1.76
N TYR A 28 -3.68 10.86 0.84
CA TYR A 28 -4.62 10.64 -0.25
C TYR A 28 -3.96 10.74 -1.62
N ASN A 29 -4.55 10.04 -2.59
CA ASN A 29 -4.30 10.14 -4.02
C ASN A 29 -2.81 10.19 -4.40
N GLN A 30 -2.38 11.20 -5.15
CA GLN A 30 -1.01 11.28 -5.64
C GLN A 30 -0.01 11.32 -4.50
N HIS A 31 -0.37 11.93 -3.37
CA HIS A 31 0.49 11.97 -2.19
C HIS A 31 0.65 10.58 -1.57
N ALA A 32 -0.38 9.73 -1.64
CA ALA A 32 -0.25 8.34 -1.22
C ALA A 32 0.77 7.58 -2.08
N MET A 33 0.79 7.81 -3.40
CA MET A 33 1.80 7.27 -4.32
C MET A 33 3.21 7.74 -3.93
N LEU A 34 3.42 9.06 -3.80
CA LEU A 34 4.71 9.63 -3.43
C LEU A 34 5.23 9.02 -2.11
N PHE A 35 4.35 8.86 -1.13
CA PHE A 35 4.70 8.31 0.16
C PHE A 35 5.11 6.83 0.09
N VAL A 36 4.35 5.99 -0.62
CA VAL A 36 4.64 4.54 -0.67
C VAL A 36 5.89 4.23 -1.48
N GLU A 37 6.16 5.00 -2.53
CA GLU A 37 7.36 4.81 -3.37
C GLU A 37 8.63 5.36 -2.71
N ASN A 38 8.53 6.43 -1.93
CA ASN A 38 9.72 7.14 -1.44
C ASN A 38 9.98 7.00 0.06
N ILE A 39 8.97 6.76 0.88
CA ILE A 39 9.10 6.82 2.34
C ILE A 39 8.92 5.44 2.96
N LYS A 40 7.72 4.86 2.81
CA LYS A 40 7.40 3.59 3.44
C LYS A 40 6.34 2.86 2.65
N GLU A 41 6.67 1.67 2.18
CA GLU A 41 5.73 0.81 1.49
C GLU A 41 4.55 0.50 2.44
N LEU A 42 3.36 0.94 2.06
CA LEU A 42 2.12 0.71 2.79
C LEU A 42 1.06 0.20 1.83
N LYS A 43 0.15 -0.62 2.34
CA LYS A 43 -1.03 -1.03 1.57
C LYS A 43 -1.90 0.18 1.27
N VAL A 44 -2.05 0.49 -0.01
CA VAL A 44 -3.00 1.48 -0.50
C VAL A 44 -4.38 0.84 -0.55
N LYS A 45 -5.38 1.57 -0.06
CA LYS A 45 -6.79 1.23 -0.17
C LYS A 45 -7.40 2.10 -1.26
N CYS A 46 -8.09 1.49 -2.22
CA CYS A 46 -8.96 2.23 -3.13
C CYS A 46 -10.39 2.16 -2.62
N LYS A 47 -11.10 3.28 -2.66
CA LYS A 47 -12.53 3.32 -2.37
C LYS A 47 -13.21 4.34 -3.27
N PHE A 48 -14.29 3.93 -3.92
CA PHE A 48 -15.17 4.87 -4.59
C PHE A 48 -15.92 5.72 -3.55
N VAL A 49 -15.71 7.03 -3.58
CA VAL A 49 -16.33 7.98 -2.64
C VAL A 49 -17.37 8.81 -3.37
N LYS A 50 -18.64 8.54 -3.08
CA LYS A 50 -19.81 9.15 -3.76
C LYS A 50 -19.80 10.68 -3.75
N VAL A 51 -19.38 11.29 -2.64
CA VAL A 51 -19.38 12.75 -2.46
C VAL A 51 -18.46 13.44 -3.46
N VAL A 52 -17.34 12.81 -3.81
CA VAL A 52 -16.35 13.33 -4.76
C VAL A 52 -16.47 12.68 -6.14
N ASN A 53 -17.39 11.71 -6.29
CA ASN A 53 -17.68 10.96 -7.51
C ASN A 53 -16.44 10.38 -8.21
N GLN A 54 -15.47 9.91 -7.44
CA GLN A 54 -14.24 9.31 -7.95
C GLN A 54 -13.70 8.23 -7.00
N ASP A 55 -12.79 7.43 -7.54
CA ASP A 55 -11.96 6.55 -6.74
C ASP A 55 -10.94 7.36 -5.94
N VAL A 56 -10.85 7.07 -4.66
CA VAL A 56 -9.93 7.70 -3.71
C VAL A 56 -8.95 6.66 -3.25
N TYR A 57 -7.67 6.94 -3.49
CA TYR A 57 -6.57 6.11 -3.05
C TYR A 57 -6.08 6.65 -1.72
N SER A 58 -5.94 5.81 -0.71
CA SER A 58 -5.45 6.26 0.59
C SER A 58 -4.57 5.23 1.26
N CYS A 59 -3.56 5.72 1.97
CA CYS A 59 -2.76 4.92 2.87
C CYS A 59 -2.63 5.66 4.20
N GLY A 60 -2.37 4.93 5.28
CA GLY A 60 -2.28 5.54 6.59
C GLY A 60 -1.47 4.71 7.56
N PHE A 61 -0.96 5.39 8.58
CA PHE A 61 -0.11 4.80 9.60
C PHE A 61 -0.41 5.37 10.99
N PRO A 62 -0.10 4.65 12.07
CA PRO A 62 -0.36 5.11 13.43
C PRO A 62 0.42 6.39 13.77
N ALA A 63 -0.19 7.30 14.51
CA ALA A 63 0.45 8.55 14.93
C ALA A 63 1.70 8.33 15.80
N SER A 64 1.90 7.14 16.38
CA SER A 64 3.08 6.81 17.15
C SER A 64 4.39 6.81 16.35
N ILE A 65 4.33 6.60 15.03
CA ILE A 65 5.52 6.56 14.18
C ILE A 65 5.77 7.87 13.42
N ILE A 66 4.99 8.93 13.70
CA ILE A 66 5.09 10.17 12.94
C ILE A 66 6.47 10.83 13.05
N GLU A 67 7.09 10.77 14.23
CA GLU A 67 8.43 11.36 14.43
C GLU A 67 9.51 10.64 13.61
N GLU A 68 9.42 9.31 13.47
CA GLU A 68 10.29 8.53 12.57
C GLU A 68 10.11 8.99 11.11
N ILE A 69 8.86 9.18 10.67
CA ILE A 69 8.54 9.64 9.33
C ILE A 69 9.03 11.07 9.09
N LYS A 70 8.81 11.98 10.04
CA LYS A 70 9.31 13.37 9.96
C LYS A 70 10.83 13.39 9.82
N GLN A 71 11.54 12.58 10.60
CA GLN A 71 12.99 12.48 10.51
C GLN A 71 13.44 12.04 9.11
N GLN A 72 12.84 10.98 8.55
CA GLN A 72 13.14 10.53 7.18
C GLN A 72 12.89 11.61 6.12
N LEU A 73 11.87 12.44 6.30
CA LEU A 73 11.56 13.55 5.39
C LEU A 73 12.61 14.67 5.48
N VAL A 74 13.07 14.99 6.70
CA VAL A 74 14.15 15.97 6.93
C VAL A 74 15.48 15.47 6.35
N ASP A 75 15.82 14.19 6.53
CA ASP A 75 17.01 13.56 5.93
C ASP A 75 17.01 13.66 4.39
N ARG A 76 15.82 13.71 3.78
CA ARG A 76 15.61 13.94 2.34
C ARG A 76 15.60 15.42 1.95
N LYS A 77 16.07 16.32 2.83
CA LYS A 77 16.05 17.79 2.67
C LYS A 77 14.65 18.39 2.58
N GLY A 78 13.64 17.66 3.05
CA GLY A 78 12.28 18.17 3.16
C GLY A 78 12.14 19.17 4.29
N VAL A 79 11.43 20.27 4.02
CA VAL A 79 10.96 21.19 5.05
C VAL A 79 9.64 20.66 5.56
N VAL A 80 9.62 20.25 6.84
CA VAL A 80 8.46 19.67 7.51
C VAL A 80 7.80 20.73 8.37
N GLU A 81 6.54 21.03 8.09
CA GLU A 81 5.70 21.95 8.85
C GLU A 81 4.53 21.20 9.47
N GLU A 82 4.42 21.24 10.79
CA GLU A 82 3.32 20.60 11.51
C GLU A 82 2.26 21.60 11.93
N SER A 83 1.01 21.25 11.65
CA SER A 83 -0.20 21.96 12.09
C SER A 83 -1.08 21.00 12.89
N ALA A 84 -2.06 21.55 13.62
CA ALA A 84 -2.96 20.75 14.47
C ALA A 84 -3.70 19.61 13.72
N GLN A 85 -3.94 19.79 12.42
CA GLN A 85 -4.72 18.85 11.59
C GLN A 85 -3.90 18.08 10.56
N MET A 86 -2.64 18.45 10.31
CA MET A 86 -1.82 17.82 9.27
C MET A 86 -0.34 18.17 9.40
N VAL A 87 0.50 17.35 8.79
CA VAL A 87 1.90 17.66 8.52
C VAL A 87 2.05 17.93 7.03
N THR A 88 2.68 19.05 6.69
CA THR A 88 2.99 19.46 5.32
C THR A 88 4.49 19.29 5.10
N VAL A 89 4.86 18.73 3.96
CA VAL A 89 6.28 18.61 3.56
C VAL A 89 6.48 19.30 2.22
N THR A 90 7.54 20.09 2.11
CA THR A 90 7.92 20.77 0.87
C THR A 90 9.42 20.63 0.61
N GLY A 91 9.88 20.87 -0.61
CA GLY A 91 11.31 20.87 -0.95
C GLY A 91 11.95 19.50 -1.10
N VAL A 92 11.17 18.42 -0.98
CA VAL A 92 11.61 17.06 -1.29
C VAL A 92 11.55 16.85 -2.80
N ASN A 93 12.61 16.30 -3.37
CA ASN A 93 12.60 15.83 -4.75
C ASN A 93 12.10 14.37 -4.77
N TRP A 94 10.82 14.19 -5.12
CA TRP A 94 10.24 12.85 -5.21
C TRP A 94 10.73 12.11 -6.44
N GLN A 95 11.04 10.84 -6.30
CA GLN A 95 11.35 9.95 -7.41
C GLN A 95 10.12 9.08 -7.63
N THR A 96 9.54 9.14 -8.83
CA THR A 96 8.35 8.35 -9.21
C THR A 96 8.69 7.49 -10.40
N GLU A 97 8.41 6.19 -10.31
CA GLU A 97 8.68 5.25 -11.40
C GLU A 97 7.65 5.36 -12.54
N SER A 98 6.46 5.90 -12.26
CA SER A 98 5.38 6.07 -13.22
C SER A 98 4.58 7.34 -12.93
N ASP A 99 3.80 7.80 -13.91
CA ASP A 99 2.84 8.88 -13.66
C ASP A 99 1.71 8.41 -12.72
N TYR A 100 1.11 9.33 -11.98
CA TYR A 100 0.00 9.01 -11.09
C TYR A 100 -1.18 8.34 -11.82
N GLY A 101 -1.46 8.71 -13.07
CA GLY A 101 -2.48 8.08 -13.90
C GLY A 101 -2.20 6.61 -14.19
N GLU A 102 -0.95 6.25 -14.42
CA GLU A 102 -0.50 4.87 -14.65
C GLU A 102 -0.51 4.08 -13.35
N TRP A 103 0.02 4.67 -12.27
CA TRP A 103 0.03 4.08 -10.95
C TRP A 103 -1.38 3.70 -10.46
N ARG A 104 -2.37 4.58 -10.69
CA ARG A 104 -3.78 4.27 -10.37
C ARG A 104 -4.32 3.03 -11.07
N GLN A 105 -3.94 2.82 -12.33
CA GLN A 105 -4.37 1.66 -13.11
C GLN A 105 -3.71 0.38 -12.58
N GLN A 106 -2.43 0.45 -12.20
CA GLN A 106 -1.73 -0.67 -11.58
C GLN A 106 -2.38 -1.07 -10.25
N GLN A 107 -2.74 -0.10 -9.41
CA GLN A 107 -3.43 -0.37 -8.14
C GLN A 107 -4.81 -1.01 -8.37
N LYS A 108 -5.60 -0.51 -9.32
CA LYS A 108 -6.89 -1.10 -9.67
C LYS A 108 -6.75 -2.52 -10.18
N ASN A 109 -5.79 -2.77 -11.07
CA ASN A 109 -5.54 -4.12 -11.60
C ASN A 109 -5.15 -5.09 -10.48
N ASN A 110 -4.33 -4.65 -9.52
CA ASN A 110 -3.98 -5.46 -8.36
C ASN A 110 -5.18 -5.74 -7.45
N GLU A 111 -6.06 -4.77 -7.19
CA GLU A 111 -7.29 -5.03 -6.43
C GLU A 111 -8.26 -5.97 -7.16
N ASP A 112 -8.42 -5.83 -8.48
CA ASP A 112 -9.27 -6.71 -9.29
C ASP A 112 -8.71 -8.16 -9.31
N LEU A 113 -7.38 -8.30 -9.34
CA LEU A 113 -6.70 -9.58 -9.18
C LEU A 113 -6.88 -10.15 -7.75
N VAL A 114 -6.82 -9.30 -6.72
CA VAL A 114 -7.01 -9.72 -5.32
C VAL A 114 -8.48 -10.12 -5.06
N GLU A 115 -9.46 -9.38 -5.58
CA GLU A 115 -10.89 -9.72 -5.48
C GLU A 115 -11.23 -10.97 -6.30
N LYS A 116 -10.65 -11.18 -7.49
CA LYS A 116 -10.78 -12.45 -8.23
C LYS A 116 -10.03 -13.61 -7.57
N SER A 117 -9.07 -13.31 -6.71
CA SER A 117 -8.36 -14.29 -5.87
C SER A 117 -8.98 -14.45 -4.47
N SER A 118 -10.18 -13.93 -4.22
CA SER A 118 -10.92 -14.20 -2.97
C SER A 118 -11.52 -15.61 -2.93
N SER A 119 -10.85 -16.59 -3.53
CA SER A 119 -10.77 -17.95 -3.00
C SER A 119 -9.50 -18.04 -2.13
N PRO A 120 -9.54 -18.49 -0.87
CA PRO A 120 -8.45 -18.33 0.10
C PRO A 120 -7.09 -18.99 -0.20
N ASN A 121 -6.83 -19.50 -1.41
CA ASN A 121 -5.79 -20.49 -1.64
C ASN A 121 -4.62 -20.07 -2.55
N SER A 122 -4.72 -19.07 -3.43
CA SER A 122 -3.64 -18.87 -4.42
C SER A 122 -2.40 -18.15 -3.89
N LEU A 123 -2.56 -17.04 -3.14
CA LEU A 123 -1.43 -16.28 -2.59
C LEU A 123 -0.70 -17.01 -1.44
N ASP A 124 -1.43 -17.84 -0.68
CA ASP A 124 -0.85 -18.64 0.40
C ASP A 124 0.04 -19.76 -0.15
N LEU A 125 -0.43 -20.47 -1.19
CA LEU A 125 0.34 -21.52 -1.87
C LEU A 125 1.62 -20.96 -2.51
N VAL A 126 1.57 -19.78 -3.13
CA VAL A 126 2.76 -19.15 -3.73
C VAL A 126 3.81 -18.82 -2.66
N ARG A 127 3.38 -18.31 -1.50
CA ARG A 127 4.29 -18.05 -0.37
C ARG A 127 4.84 -19.34 0.22
N GLU A 128 4.01 -20.38 0.34
CA GLU A 128 4.40 -21.68 0.89
C GLU A 128 5.41 -22.39 -0.03
N VAL A 129 5.22 -22.33 -1.35
CA VAL A 129 6.17 -22.85 -2.34
C VAL A 129 7.47 -22.04 -2.36
N ALA A 130 7.40 -20.70 -2.33
CA ALA A 130 8.58 -19.85 -2.33
C ALA A 130 9.44 -20.04 -1.05
N GLY A 131 8.81 -20.37 0.09
CA GLY A 131 9.48 -20.64 1.35
C GLY A 131 10.03 -22.07 1.49
N PHE A 132 9.67 -22.99 0.60
CA PHE A 132 10.07 -24.39 0.73
C PHE A 132 11.53 -24.61 0.30
N GLN A 133 12.43 -24.78 1.27
CA GLN A 133 13.86 -25.01 1.02
C GLN A 133 14.15 -26.45 0.59
N VAL A 134 13.95 -26.74 -0.69
CA VAL A 134 14.15 -28.07 -1.29
C VAL A 134 15.53 -28.67 -0.98
N MET A 135 16.58 -27.85 -0.96
CA MET A 135 17.97 -28.31 -0.73
C MET A 135 18.26 -28.76 0.71
N HIS A 136 17.42 -28.39 1.68
CA HIS A 136 17.64 -28.68 3.10
C HIS A 136 16.62 -29.69 3.66
N ARG A 137 15.89 -30.38 2.77
CA ARG A 137 14.82 -31.31 3.12
C ARG A 137 15.09 -32.68 2.51
N THR A 138 14.56 -33.73 3.12
CA THR A 138 14.71 -35.07 2.58
C THR A 138 13.80 -35.25 1.35
N PRO A 139 14.11 -36.19 0.44
CA PRO A 139 13.24 -36.48 -0.70
C PRO A 139 11.80 -36.85 -0.29
N MET A 140 11.65 -37.50 0.87
CA MET A 140 10.33 -37.82 1.46
C MET A 140 9.58 -36.57 1.90
N ASP A 141 10.26 -35.58 2.48
CA ASP A 141 9.63 -34.32 2.88
C ASP A 141 9.13 -33.53 1.67
N ALA A 142 9.89 -33.54 0.57
CA ALA A 142 9.47 -32.91 -0.69
C ALA A 142 8.24 -33.62 -1.29
N MET A 143 8.19 -34.95 -1.25
CA MET A 143 7.01 -35.73 -1.67
C MET A 143 5.79 -35.42 -0.80
N ASN A 144 5.94 -35.40 0.53
CA ASN A 144 4.86 -35.07 1.46
C ASN A 144 4.34 -33.63 1.27
N PHE A 145 5.24 -32.70 0.97
CA PHE A 145 4.88 -31.32 0.63
C PHE A 145 4.02 -31.24 -0.65
N ILE A 146 4.40 -31.97 -1.70
CA ILE A 146 3.62 -32.04 -2.96
C ILE A 146 2.23 -32.64 -2.71
N ILE A 147 2.12 -33.69 -1.90
CA ILE A 147 0.83 -34.30 -1.52
C ILE A 147 -0.06 -33.26 -0.82
N THR A 148 0.50 -32.52 0.14
CA THR A 148 -0.22 -31.48 0.88
C THR A 148 -0.71 -30.36 -0.06
N LEU A 149 0.13 -29.94 -1.02
CA LEU A 149 -0.26 -28.95 -2.03
C LEU A 149 -1.41 -29.47 -2.91
N GLN A 150 -1.35 -30.72 -3.36
CA GLN A 150 -2.39 -31.33 -4.19
C GLN A 150 -3.73 -31.43 -3.46
N GLU A 151 -3.72 -31.81 -2.18
CA GLU A 151 -4.93 -31.85 -1.35
C GLU A 151 -5.55 -30.46 -1.17
N LYS A 152 -4.71 -29.44 -0.89
CA LYS A 152 -5.16 -28.05 -0.75
C LYS A 152 -5.76 -27.50 -2.05
N ILE A 153 -5.16 -27.80 -3.21
CA ILE A 153 -5.64 -27.36 -4.52
C ILE A 153 -6.95 -28.08 -4.89
N THR A 154 -7.04 -29.38 -4.66
CA THR A 154 -8.22 -30.20 -5.00
C THR A 154 -9.42 -29.84 -4.13
N SER A 155 -9.21 -29.68 -2.81
CA SER A 155 -10.25 -29.22 -1.87
C SER A 155 -10.77 -27.81 -2.18
N SER A 156 -10.01 -27.03 -2.95
CA SER A 156 -10.42 -25.70 -3.40
C SER A 156 -11.33 -25.72 -4.63
N TYR A 157 -11.41 -26.83 -5.36
CA TYR A 157 -12.19 -27.00 -6.59
C TYR A 157 -13.56 -27.64 -6.35
N GLU A 158 -13.76 -28.29 -5.19
CA GLU A 158 -15.01 -28.95 -4.79
C GLU A 158 -15.97 -28.05 -3.97
N ARG A 159 -15.69 -26.74 -3.86
CA ARG A 159 -16.56 -25.74 -3.20
C ARG A 159 -17.14 -24.72 -4.17
#